data_AF-A0A6B2S8A4-F1
#
_entry.id   AF-A0A6B2S8A4-F1
#
_cell.length_a   1.000
_cell.length_b   1.000
_cell.length_c   1.000
_cell.angle_alpha   90.00
_cell.angle_beta   90.00
_cell.angle_gamma   90.00
#
_symmetry.space_group_name_H-M   'P 1'
#
loop_
_entity.id
_entity.type
_entity.pdbx_description
1 polymer ?
#
loop_
_entity_poly.entity_id
_entity_poly.type
_entity_poly.pdbx_seq_one_letter_code
_entity_poly.pdbx_strand_id
1 'polypeptide(L)'
;LRRLHCQQALSLVADGAAEHEVREVLDDAQLGGLARVWLAERGAADVPAPPESMIFWLAIDTLAAQLDADGEVEELQGLVEGLTGQHSGFFDAAWRVEHPATADVLEAMGRLHPDRKAAKDARKAAFKARSRA
;
A
#
# COMPACT_ATOMS: atom_id res chain seq x y z
N LEU A 1 -4.77 -5.87 9.37
CA LEU A 1 -4.00 -6.57 10.45
C LEU A 1 -3.14 -7.79 10.04
N ARG A 2 -3.68 -8.91 9.50
CA ARG A 2 -2.87 -10.15 9.28
C ARG A 2 -1.61 -9.93 8.42
N ARG A 3 -1.71 -9.12 7.36
CA ARG A 3 -0.59 -8.83 6.45
C ARG A 3 0.46 -7.90 7.08
N LEU A 4 0.04 -6.89 7.84
CA LEU A 4 0.94 -6.06 8.66
C LEU A 4 1.72 -6.90 9.66
N HIS A 5 1.05 -7.82 10.35
CA HIS A 5 1.73 -8.74 11.27
C HIS A 5 2.70 -9.68 10.54
N CYS A 6 2.40 -10.09 9.30
CA CYS A 6 3.37 -10.82 8.46
C CYS A 6 4.58 -9.94 8.08
N GLN A 7 4.38 -8.66 7.74
CA GLN A 7 5.48 -7.71 7.48
C GLN A 7 6.39 -7.57 8.72
N GLN A 8 5.78 -7.32 9.87
CA GLN A 8 6.48 -7.19 11.14
C GLN A 8 7.20 -8.50 11.50
N ALA A 9 6.55 -9.65 11.33
CA ALA A 9 7.18 -10.94 11.57
C ALA A 9 8.37 -11.19 10.64
N LEU A 10 8.27 -10.85 9.34
CA LEU A 10 9.36 -10.96 8.38
C LEU A 10 10.52 -10.01 8.69
N SER A 11 10.28 -8.88 9.36
CA SER A 11 11.34 -8.00 9.87
C SER A 11 12.15 -8.62 11.01
N LEU A 12 11.56 -9.60 11.72
CA LEU A 12 12.19 -10.31 12.83
C LEU A 12 12.96 -11.57 12.39
N VAL A 13 12.83 -11.98 11.12
CA VAL A 13 13.58 -13.13 10.58
C VAL A 13 15.00 -12.69 10.25
N ALA A 14 15.98 -13.38 10.83
CA ALA A 14 17.41 -13.15 10.60
C ALA A 14 17.79 -13.32 9.11
N ASP A 15 18.83 -12.60 8.70
CA ASP A 15 19.21 -12.46 7.29
C ASP A 15 19.51 -13.81 6.60
N GLY A 16 19.02 -13.93 5.36
CA GLY A 16 19.29 -15.05 4.45
C GLY A 16 18.39 -16.28 4.59
N ALA A 17 17.83 -16.56 5.78
CA ALA A 17 17.06 -17.78 6.00
C ALA A 17 15.70 -17.81 5.27
N ALA A 18 15.13 -16.65 4.95
CA ALA A 18 13.82 -16.53 4.31
C ALA A 18 13.86 -16.10 2.84
N GLU A 19 15.04 -15.78 2.26
CA GLU A 19 15.09 -15.21 0.91
C GLU A 19 14.47 -16.13 -0.14
N HIS A 20 14.73 -17.45 -0.04
CA HIS A 20 14.16 -18.43 -0.97
C HIS A 20 12.64 -18.39 -0.97
N GLU A 21 12.03 -18.53 0.21
CA GLU A 21 10.57 -18.51 0.39
C GLU A 21 9.94 -17.18 -0.03
N VAL A 22 10.62 -16.06 0.25
CA VAL A 22 10.17 -14.73 -0.18
C VAL A 22 10.20 -14.60 -1.71
N ARG A 23 11.19 -15.20 -2.38
CA ARG A 23 11.26 -15.20 -3.85
C ARG A 23 10.17 -16.06 -4.48
N GLU A 24 9.73 -17.14 -3.84
CA GLU A 24 8.65 -18.00 -4.37
C GLU A 24 7.31 -17.28 -4.50
N VAL A 25 7.06 -16.24 -3.70
CA VAL A 25 5.80 -15.48 -3.72
C VAL A 25 5.87 -14.19 -4.57
N LEU A 26 6.92 -13.99 -5.37
CA LEU A 26 7.06 -12.79 -6.20
C LEU A 26 5.92 -12.62 -7.22
N ASP A 27 5.35 -13.72 -7.71
CA ASP A 27 4.24 -13.68 -8.67
C ASP A 27 2.86 -13.66 -7.99
N ASP A 28 2.80 -13.75 -6.67
CA ASP A 28 1.55 -13.65 -5.94
C ASP A 28 1.03 -12.19 -5.97
N ALA A 29 -0.22 -12.02 -6.38
CA ALA A 29 -0.83 -10.70 -6.55
C ALA A 29 -0.92 -9.91 -5.23
N GLN A 30 -1.06 -10.60 -4.11
CA GLN A 30 -1.23 -10.00 -2.79
C GLN A 30 0.07 -9.97 -2.00
N LEU A 31 1.03 -10.88 -2.21
CA LEU A 31 2.27 -10.96 -1.44
C LEU A 31 3.47 -10.40 -2.20
N GLY A 32 3.48 -10.49 -3.53
CA GLY A 32 4.63 -10.15 -4.37
C GLY A 32 5.11 -8.71 -4.21
N GLY A 33 4.20 -7.76 -3.93
CA GLY A 33 4.58 -6.36 -3.69
C GLY A 33 5.44 -6.22 -2.42
N LEU A 34 5.03 -6.89 -1.35
CA LEU A 34 5.77 -6.89 -0.10
C LEU A 34 7.08 -7.68 -0.21
N ALA A 35 7.05 -8.84 -0.87
CA ALA A 35 8.25 -9.63 -1.09
C ALA A 35 9.37 -8.79 -1.76
N ARG A 36 9.00 -7.97 -2.74
CA ARG A 36 9.92 -7.03 -3.40
C ARG A 36 10.47 -5.97 -2.46
N VAL A 37 9.63 -5.38 -1.60
CA VAL A 37 10.09 -4.41 -0.58
C VAL A 37 11.10 -5.06 0.36
N TRP A 38 10.78 -6.25 0.89
CA TRP A 38 11.65 -6.99 1.81
C TRP A 38 13.01 -7.33 1.17
N LEU A 39 13.01 -7.74 -0.10
CA LEU A 39 14.21 -8.04 -0.88
C LEU A 39 15.04 -6.78 -1.17
N ALA A 40 14.38 -5.68 -1.54
CA ALA A 40 15.04 -4.41 -1.86
C ALA A 40 15.73 -3.79 -0.63
N GLU A 41 15.08 -3.85 0.54
CA GLU A 41 15.66 -3.38 1.82
C GLU A 41 16.95 -4.12 2.20
N ARG A 42 17.12 -5.36 1.69
CA ARG A 42 18.30 -6.20 1.91
C ARG A 42 19.33 -6.12 0.78
N GLY A 43 19.11 -5.25 -0.20
CA GLY A 43 20.01 -5.10 -1.36
C GLY A 43 20.05 -6.35 -2.23
N ALA A 44 19.01 -7.18 -2.23
CA ALA A 44 18.95 -8.38 -3.06
C ALA A 44 19.01 -7.99 -4.55
N ALA A 45 19.86 -8.69 -5.29
CA ALA A 45 19.97 -8.52 -6.73
C ALA A 45 18.79 -9.22 -7.45
N ASP A 46 18.59 -8.82 -8.71
CA ASP A 46 17.68 -9.47 -9.66
C ASP A 46 16.22 -9.57 -9.17
N VAL A 47 15.76 -8.52 -8.50
CA VAL A 47 14.35 -8.38 -8.10
C VAL A 47 13.58 -7.73 -9.25
N PRO A 48 12.59 -8.41 -9.87
CA PRO A 48 11.84 -7.86 -10.98
C PRO A 48 10.98 -6.67 -10.51
N ALA A 49 10.89 -5.63 -11.35
CA ALA A 49 10.02 -4.49 -11.08
C ALA A 49 8.55 -4.95 -10.95
N PRO A 50 7.79 -4.42 -9.96
CA PRO A 50 6.38 -4.76 -9.84
C PRO A 50 5.56 -4.12 -10.96
N PRO A 51 4.47 -4.74 -11.41
CA PRO A 51 3.49 -4.07 -12.26
C PRO A 51 2.80 -2.94 -11.47
N GLU A 52 2.33 -1.92 -12.17
CA GLU A 52 1.70 -0.74 -11.57
C GLU A 52 0.50 -1.09 -10.68
N SER A 53 -0.33 -2.07 -11.09
CA SER A 53 -1.46 -2.55 -10.29
C SER A 53 -1.05 -3.07 -8.91
N MET A 54 0.09 -3.75 -8.82
CA MET A 54 0.63 -4.26 -7.56
C MET A 54 1.15 -3.13 -6.66
N ILE A 55 1.72 -2.08 -7.24
CA ILE A 55 2.17 -0.89 -6.50
C ILE A 55 0.97 -0.23 -5.80
N PHE A 56 -0.10 0.04 -6.54
CA PHE A 56 -1.29 0.66 -5.96
C PHE A 56 -2.02 -0.28 -4.99
N TRP A 57 -2.05 -1.59 -5.27
CA TRP A 57 -2.59 -2.57 -4.33
C TRP A 57 -1.83 -2.56 -3.00
N LEU A 58 -0.50 -2.57 -3.04
CA LEU A 58 0.34 -2.51 -1.85
C LEU A 58 0.17 -1.19 -1.09
N ALA A 59 0.05 -0.06 -1.80
CA ALA A 59 -0.18 1.24 -1.17
C ALA A 59 -1.50 1.28 -0.39
N ILE A 60 -2.59 0.77 -1.00
CA ILE A 60 -3.90 0.65 -0.34
C ILE A 60 -3.82 -0.28 0.87
N ASP A 61 -3.21 -1.46 0.73
CA ASP A 61 -3.09 -2.42 1.83
C ASP A 61 -2.26 -1.86 3.00
N THR A 62 -1.17 -1.16 2.71
CA THR A 62 -0.33 -0.53 3.73
C THR A 62 -1.10 0.55 4.49
N LEU A 63 -1.84 1.41 3.80
CA LEU A 63 -2.68 2.43 4.44
C LEU A 63 -3.80 1.78 5.28
N ALA A 64 -4.45 0.74 4.76
CA ALA A 64 -5.48 0.01 5.50
C ALA A 64 -4.92 -0.59 6.79
N ALA A 65 -3.73 -1.19 6.72
CA ALA A 65 -3.03 -1.73 7.87
C ALA A 65 -2.70 -0.67 8.93
N GLN A 66 -2.24 0.52 8.53
CA GLN A 66 -1.93 1.60 9.47
C GLN A 66 -3.19 2.21 10.10
N LEU A 67 -4.28 2.31 9.33
CA LEU A 67 -5.58 2.75 9.85
C LEU A 67 -6.15 1.75 10.88
N ASP A 68 -6.01 0.45 10.65
CA ASP A 68 -6.42 -0.60 11.60
C ASP A 68 -5.59 -0.59 12.90
N ALA A 69 -4.34 -0.14 12.83
CA ALA A 69 -3.41 -0.17 13.95
C ALA A 69 -3.54 1.04 14.89
N ASP A 70 -4.57 1.89 14.70
CA ASP A 70 -4.71 3.20 15.36
C ASP A 70 -3.41 4.03 15.26
N GLY A 71 -2.79 4.04 14.08
CA GLY A 71 -1.54 4.76 13.84
C GLY A 71 -1.62 6.25 14.17
N GLU A 72 -0.48 6.86 14.49
CA GLU A 72 -0.41 8.29 14.81
C GLU A 72 -0.89 9.12 13.61
N VAL A 73 -1.74 10.12 13.88
CA VAL A 73 -2.41 10.92 12.83
C VAL A 73 -1.39 11.62 11.95
N GLU A 74 -0.32 12.13 12.54
CA GLU A 74 0.79 12.79 11.87
C GLU A 74 1.56 11.84 10.93
N GLU A 75 1.82 10.60 11.37
CA GLU A 75 2.46 9.58 10.54
C GLU A 75 1.58 9.18 9.36
N LEU A 76 0.28 8.98 9.61
CA LEU A 76 -0.71 8.71 8.57
C LEU A 76 -0.81 9.85 7.55
N GLN A 77 -0.80 11.10 7.99
CA GLN A 77 -0.76 12.26 7.10
C GLN A 77 0.48 12.27 6.22
N GLY A 78 1.67 12.08 6.82
CA GLY A 78 2.93 12.01 6.08
C GLY A 78 2.95 10.89 5.04
N LEU A 79 2.43 9.71 5.38
CA LEU A 79 2.31 8.59 4.44
C LEU A 79 1.36 8.92 3.27
N VAL A 80 0.20 9.51 3.57
CA VAL A 80 -0.77 9.92 2.55
C VAL A 80 -0.18 10.96 1.60
N GLU A 81 0.53 11.97 2.11
CA GLU A 81 1.20 12.98 1.30
C GLU A 81 2.33 12.40 0.44
N GLY A 82 3.15 11.52 1.00
CA GLY A 82 4.23 10.86 0.26
C GLY A 82 3.71 10.07 -0.93
N LEU A 83 2.65 9.29 -0.74
CA LEU A 83 2.04 8.47 -1.79
C LEU A 83 1.40 9.31 -2.91
N THR A 84 0.68 10.38 -2.56
CA THR A 84 0.02 11.23 -3.56
C THR A 84 1.00 12.15 -4.29
N GLY A 85 2.09 12.55 -3.63
CA GLY A 85 3.14 13.38 -4.22
C GLY A 85 4.01 12.65 -5.25
N GLN A 86 4.22 11.33 -5.08
CA GLN A 86 5.03 10.52 -6.00
C GLN A 86 4.32 10.19 -7.31
N HIS A 87 2.98 10.16 -7.33
CA HIS A 87 2.21 9.71 -8.49
C HIS A 87 1.12 10.72 -8.88
N SER A 88 1.41 11.54 -9.89
CA SER A 88 0.38 12.37 -10.52
C SER A 88 -0.72 11.46 -11.12
N GLY A 89 -1.92 11.50 -10.55
CA GLY A 89 -3.00 10.58 -10.93
C GLY A 89 -3.20 9.39 -9.98
N PHE A 90 -2.56 9.39 -8.80
CA PHE A 90 -2.73 8.36 -7.76
C PHE A 90 -4.21 8.00 -7.56
N PHE A 91 -5.07 8.99 -7.33
CA PHE A 91 -6.49 8.74 -7.07
C PHE A 91 -7.23 8.15 -8.26
N ASP A 92 -6.85 8.49 -9.49
CA ASP A 92 -7.43 7.91 -10.69
C ASP A 92 -7.05 6.43 -10.83
N ALA A 93 -5.81 6.06 -10.53
CA ALA A 93 -5.40 4.66 -10.52
C ALA A 93 -6.01 3.88 -9.34
N ALA A 94 -5.91 4.45 -8.14
CA ALA A 94 -6.24 3.78 -6.87
C ALA A 94 -7.71 3.33 -6.77
N TRP A 95 -8.68 4.12 -7.26
CA TRP A 95 -10.09 3.70 -7.19
C TRP A 95 -10.40 2.46 -8.03
N ARG A 96 -9.54 2.13 -9.00
CA ARG A 96 -9.67 0.96 -9.86
C ARG A 96 -9.04 -0.29 -9.27
N VAL A 97 -8.29 -0.18 -8.19
CA VAL A 97 -7.64 -1.33 -7.53
C VAL A 97 -8.68 -2.26 -6.93
N GLU A 98 -8.53 -3.56 -7.19
CA GLU A 98 -9.33 -4.63 -6.60
C GLU A 98 -8.75 -5.02 -5.22
N HIS A 99 -9.05 -4.18 -4.22
CA HIS A 99 -8.70 -4.43 -2.83
C HIS A 99 -9.93 -4.19 -1.93
N PRO A 100 -10.22 -5.05 -0.93
CA PRO A 100 -11.42 -4.92 -0.09
C PRO A 100 -11.53 -3.56 0.62
N ALA A 101 -10.40 -3.00 1.05
CA ALA A 101 -10.34 -1.72 1.76
C ALA A 101 -10.22 -0.46 0.85
N THR A 102 -10.25 -0.59 -0.49
CA THR A 102 -9.99 0.55 -1.39
C THR A 102 -10.86 1.77 -1.07
N ALA A 103 -12.18 1.55 -0.89
CA ALA A 103 -13.11 2.64 -0.61
C ALA A 103 -12.83 3.34 0.72
N ASP A 104 -12.60 2.56 1.78
CA ASP A 104 -12.41 3.08 3.14
C ASP A 104 -11.06 3.82 3.27
N VAL A 105 -10.01 3.30 2.64
CA VAL A 105 -8.70 3.97 2.57
C VAL A 105 -8.82 5.30 1.84
N LEU A 106 -9.45 5.35 0.66
CA LEU A 106 -9.61 6.59 -0.10
C LEU A 106 -10.45 7.63 0.68
N GLU A 107 -11.42 7.18 1.46
CA GLU A 107 -12.21 8.06 2.33
C GLU A 107 -11.35 8.62 3.47
N ALA A 108 -10.54 7.79 4.12
CA ALA A 108 -9.60 8.21 5.15
C ALA A 108 -8.57 9.21 4.61
N MET A 109 -7.99 8.94 3.43
CA MET A 109 -7.10 9.89 2.74
C MET A 109 -7.81 11.24 2.53
N GLY A 110 -9.08 11.23 2.13
CA GLY A 110 -9.86 12.45 1.95
C GLY A 110 -10.12 13.26 3.23
N ARG A 111 -10.02 12.64 4.40
CA ARG A 111 -10.09 13.30 5.72
C ARG A 111 -8.73 13.81 6.18
N LEU A 112 -7.66 13.05 5.92
CA LEU A 112 -6.32 13.30 6.45
C LEU A 112 -5.50 14.27 5.60
N HIS A 113 -5.67 14.27 4.27
CA HIS A 113 -4.80 15.01 3.35
C HIS A 113 -4.86 16.54 3.58
N PRO A 114 -3.72 17.24 3.75
CA PRO A 114 -3.73 18.68 4.04
C PRO A 114 -4.12 19.53 2.82
N ASP A 115 -3.73 19.11 1.62
CA ASP A 115 -4.16 19.79 0.39
C ASP A 115 -5.65 19.54 0.10
N ARG A 116 -6.41 20.64 -0.02
CA ARG A 116 -7.87 20.60 -0.19
C ARG A 116 -8.29 19.98 -1.52
N LYS A 117 -7.50 20.12 -2.58
CA LYS A 117 -7.82 19.56 -3.90
C LYS A 117 -7.64 18.04 -3.88
N ALA A 118 -6.50 17.56 -3.41
CA ALA A 118 -6.22 16.15 -3.23
C ALA A 118 -7.23 15.49 -2.27
N ALA A 119 -7.56 16.14 -1.15
CA ALA A 119 -8.60 15.66 -0.24
C ALA A 119 -9.98 15.49 -0.93
N LYS A 120 -10.33 16.41 -1.84
CA LYS A 120 -11.58 16.33 -2.62
C LYS A 120 -11.52 15.21 -3.66
N ASP A 121 -10.39 15.05 -4.33
CA ASP A 121 -10.23 14.02 -5.36
C ASP A 121 -10.18 12.61 -4.74
N ALA A 122 -9.60 12.46 -3.56
CA ALA A 122 -9.68 11.24 -2.74
C ALA A 122 -11.14 10.86 -2.42
N ARG A 123 -11.96 11.82 -1.96
CA ARG A 123 -13.40 11.59 -1.67
C ARG A 123 -14.19 11.16 -2.91
N LYS A 124 -13.90 11.75 -4.07
CA LYS A 124 -14.51 11.32 -5.33
C LYS A 124 -14.08 9.91 -5.72
N ALA A 125 -12.80 9.59 -5.55
CA ALA A 125 -12.26 8.27 -5.82
C ALA A 125 -12.90 7.21 -4.91
N ALA A 126 -13.07 7.52 -3.62
CA ALA A 126 -13.79 6.67 -2.66
C ALA A 126 -15.22 6.41 -3.12
N PHE A 127 -15.95 7.45 -3.53
CA PHE A 127 -17.30 7.30 -4.08
C PHE A 127 -17.34 6.38 -5.30
N LYS A 128 -16.44 6.59 -6.28
CA LYS A 128 -16.34 5.72 -7.47
C LYS A 128 -16.04 4.26 -7.10
N ALA A 129 -15.15 4.03 -6.14
CA ALA A 129 -14.80 2.69 -5.67
C ALA A 129 -16.01 1.98 -5.06
N ARG A 130 -16.79 2.67 -4.22
CA ARG A 130 -18.03 2.12 -3.63
C ARG A 130 -19.10 1.80 -4.67
N SER A 131 -19.24 2.62 -5.72
CA SER A 131 -20.24 2.38 -6.77
C SER A 131 -19.90 1.23 -7.71
N ARG A 132 -18.68 0.68 -7.63
CA ARG A 132 -18.23 -0.45 -8.45
C ARG A 132 -18.34 -1.80 -7.74
N ALA A 133 -18.26 -1.80 -6.40
CA ALA A 133 -18.33 -2.99 -5.55
C ALA A 133 -19.78 -3.49 -5.40
#